data_AF-A0A7J7M736-F1
#
_entry.id   AF-A0A7J7M736-F1
#
_cell.length_a   1.000
_cell.length_b   1.000
_cell.length_c   1.000
_cell.angle_alpha   90.00
_cell.angle_beta   90.00
_cell.angle_gamma   90.00
#
_symmetry.space_group_name_H-M   'P 1'
#
loop_
_entity.id
_entity.type
_entity.pdbx_description
1 polymer ?
#
loop_
_entity_poly.entity_id
_entity_poly.type
_entity_poly.pdbx_seq_one_letter_code
_entity_poly.pdbx_strand_id
1 'polypeptide(L)' 'FLLEGLTPVTDEDLRRQFSKFGKIVSVKIPVGKGCGFVQFATKSNAEEALQGMNGTTIGKNTIHLS' A
#
# COMPACT_ATOMS: atom_id res chain seq x y z
N PHE A 1 -3.58 -4.91 5.27
CA PHE A 1 -4.67 -4.50 4.36
C PHE A 1 -4.25 -4.83 2.94
N LEU A 2 -5.24 -5.06 2.08
CA LEU A 2 -5.06 -5.39 0.69
C LEU A 2 -5.03 -4.09 -0.13
N LEU A 3 -4.15 -4.07 -1.11
CA LEU A 3 -3.97 -2.98 -2.06
C LEU A 3 -4.37 -3.48 -3.44
N GLU A 4 -5.07 -2.66 -4.19
CA GLU A 4 -5.50 -2.93 -5.57
C GLU A 4 -5.06 -1.79 -6.47
N GLY A 5 -4.85 -2.06 -7.77
CA GLY A 5 -4.40 -1.04 -8.73
C GLY A 5 -2.87 -0.81 -8.75
N LEU A 6 -2.09 -1.82 -8.34
CA LEU A 6 -0.64 -1.74 -8.16
C LEU A 6 0.18 -1.95 -9.45
N THR A 7 -0.37 -1.85 -10.64
CA THR A 7 0.40 -2.04 -11.89
C THR A 7 0.74 -0.71 -12.54
N PRO A 8 2.02 -0.28 -12.68
CA PRO A 8 3.28 -0.98 -12.42
C PRO A 8 3.98 -0.57 -11.11
N VAL A 9 3.25 -0.44 -10.01
CA VAL A 9 3.76 -0.11 -8.67
C VAL A 9 4.55 -1.28 -8.07
N THR A 10 5.73 -0.99 -7.52
CA THR A 10 6.63 -1.97 -6.91
C THR A 10 6.50 -2.05 -5.38
N ASP A 11 7.08 -3.07 -4.75
CA ASP A 11 7.09 -3.17 -3.28
C ASP A 11 7.92 -2.05 -2.64
N GLU A 12 8.96 -1.57 -3.31
CA GLU A 12 9.74 -0.40 -2.87
C GLU A 12 8.90 0.87 -2.90
N ASP A 13 8.11 1.10 -3.95
CA ASP A 13 7.19 2.26 -4.03
C ASP A 13 6.19 2.25 -2.88
N LEU A 14 5.58 1.09 -2.62
CA LEU A 14 4.69 0.93 -1.49
C LEU A 14 5.44 1.19 -0.19
N ARG A 15 6.61 0.58 0.01
CA ARG A 15 7.38 0.80 1.23
C ARG A 15 7.70 2.27 1.45
N ARG A 16 8.16 2.99 0.43
CA ARG A 16 8.44 4.44 0.52
C ARG A 16 7.19 5.24 0.84
N GLN A 17 6.09 4.99 0.15
CA GLN A 17 4.83 5.71 0.36
C GLN A 17 4.20 5.39 1.72
N PHE A 18 4.26 4.14 2.17
CA PHE A 18 3.67 3.70 3.42
C PHE A 18 4.55 3.99 4.65
N SER A 19 5.86 4.13 4.45
CA SER A 19 6.81 4.41 5.55
C SER A 19 6.56 5.78 6.20
N LYS A 20 5.85 6.69 5.54
CA LYS A 20 5.48 8.00 6.11
C LYS A 20 4.38 7.90 7.18
N PHE A 21 3.55 6.86 7.13
CA PHE A 21 2.51 6.60 8.13
C PHE A 21 3.02 5.74 9.29
N GLY A 22 4.07 4.96 9.06
CA GLY A 22 4.76 4.26 10.14
C GLY A 22 5.51 3.01 9.70
N LYS A 23 5.88 2.19 10.69
CA LYS A 23 6.73 1.02 10.45
C LYS A 23 5.97 -0.11 9.76
N ILE A 24 6.42 -0.44 8.56
CA ILE A 24 5.94 -1.57 7.77
C ILE A 24 6.66 -2.84 8.23
N VAL A 25 5.88 -3.86 8.56
CA VAL A 25 6.36 -5.20 8.95
C VAL A 25 6.65 -6.04 7.72
N SER A 26 5.71 -6.07 6.77
CA SER A 26 5.85 -6.90 5.57
C SER A 26 5.06 -6.32 4.41
N VAL A 27 5.59 -6.48 3.19
CA VAL A 27 4.91 -6.16 1.92
C VAL A 27 4.98 -7.39 1.03
N LYS A 28 3.86 -7.76 0.42
CA LYS A 28 3.80 -8.84 -0.57
C LYS A 28 2.98 -8.38 -1.77
N ILE A 29 3.52 -8.50 -2.98
CA ILE A 29 2.82 -8.20 -4.22
C ILE A 29 2.78 -9.46 -5.08
N PRO A 30 1.65 -10.16 -5.20
CA PRO A 30 1.49 -11.21 -6.20
C PRO A 30 1.60 -10.61 -7.62
N VAL A 31 2.59 -11.11 -8.36
CA VAL A 31 2.79 -10.77 -9.77
C VAL A 31 1.56 -11.15 -10.60
N GLY A 32 1.13 -10.24 -11.49
CA GLY A 32 0.06 -10.48 -12.46
C GLY A 32 -1.36 -10.18 -11.99
N LYS A 33 -1.59 -9.86 -10.70
CA LYS A 33 -2.92 -9.45 -10.21
C LYS A 33 -3.13 -7.95 -10.06
N GLY A 34 -2.05 -7.16 -10.04
CA GLY A 34 -2.15 -5.73 -9.71
C GLY A 34 -2.68 -5.49 -8.30
N CYS A 35 -2.56 -6.49 -7.43
CA CYS A 35 -2.93 -6.42 -6.03
C CYS A 35 -1.69 -6.70 -5.16
N GLY A 36 -1.76 -6.31 -3.90
CA GLY A 36 -0.66 -6.41 -2.94
C GLY A 36 -1.19 -6.38 -1.53
N PHE A 37 -0.32 -6.66 -0.58
CA PHE A 37 -0.68 -6.72 0.82
C PHE A 37 0.42 -6.03 1.62
N VAL A 38 0.00 -5.09 2.47
CA VAL A 38 0.90 -4.38 3.38
C VAL A 38 0.47 -4.66 4.82
N GLN A 39 1.44 -5.01 5.64
CA GLN A 39 1.29 -5.25 7.06
C GLN A 39 2.10 -4.22 7.84
N PHE A 40 1.45 -3.52 8.75
CA PHE A 40 2.08 -2.56 9.65
C PHE A 40 2.33 -3.16 11.03
N ALA A 41 3.22 -2.52 11.80
CA ALA A 41 3.55 -2.93 13.16
C ALA A 41 2.40 -2.68 14.15
N THR A 42 1.60 -1.63 13.90
CA THR A 42 0.46 -1.26 14.74
C THR A 42 -0.77 -1.06 13.87
N LYS A 43 -1.95 -1.26 14.48
CA LYS A 43 -3.23 -1.01 13.81
C LYS A 43 -3.41 0.48 13.48
N SER A 44 -3.01 1.37 14.39
CA SER A 44 -3.09 2.83 14.18
C SER A 44 -2.40 3.28 12.89
N ASN A 45 -1.15 2.84 12.66
CA ASN A 45 -0.42 3.17 11.43
C ASN A 45 -1.12 2.64 10.18
N ALA A 46 -1.76 1.47 10.28
CA ALA A 46 -2.49 0.87 9.18
C ALA A 46 -3.77 1.66 8.85
N GLU A 47 -4.49 2.13 9.87
CA GLU A 47 -5.70 2.93 9.70
C GLU A 47 -5.38 4.32 9.13
N GLU A 48 -4.31 4.97 9.60
CA GLU A 48 -3.84 6.24 9.03
C GLU A 48 -3.38 6.09 7.59
N ALA A 49 -2.62 5.04 7.28
CA ALA A 49 -2.24 4.71 5.91
C ALA A 49 -3.46 4.44 5.02
N LEU A 50 -4.46 3.74 5.53
CA LEU A 50 -5.69 3.45 4.81
C LEU A 50 -6.46 4.73 4.53
N GLN A 51 -6.68 5.59 5.52
CA GLN A 51 -7.38 6.86 5.31
C GLN A 51 -6.60 7.84 4.43
N GLY A 52 -5.26 7.85 4.54
CA GLY A 52 -4.42 8.79 3.80
C GLY A 52 -4.07 8.35 2.38
N MET A 53 -4.15 7.05 2.06
CA MET A 53 -3.77 6.51 0.74
C MET A 53 -4.94 5.85 0.00
N ASN A 54 -6.06 5.52 0.64
CA ASN A 54 -7.18 4.91 -0.06
C ASN A 54 -7.76 5.87 -1.10
N GLY A 55 -7.79 5.43 -2.36
CA GLY A 55 -8.25 6.25 -3.48
C GLY A 55 -7.23 7.30 -3.94
N THR A 56 -5.98 7.24 -3.46
CA THR A 56 -4.92 8.12 -3.97
C THR A 56 -4.39 7.63 -5.30
N THR A 57 -3.98 8.57 -6.15
CA THR A 57 -3.37 8.26 -7.43
C THR A 57 -1.85 8.26 -7.29
N ILE A 58 -1.22 7.09 -7.41
CA ILE A 58 0.24 6.96 -7.51
C ILE A 58 0.61 6.92 -8.99
N GLY A 59 1.21 8.01 -9.48
CA GLY A 59 1.58 8.15 -10.88
C GLY A 59 0.35 8.24 -11.77
N LYS A 60 0.04 7.16 -12.50
CA LYS A 60 -1.14 7.05 -13.39
C LYS A 60 -2.20 6.08 -12.87
N ASN A 61 -1.97 5.46 -11.71
CA ASN A 61 -2.84 4.41 -11.19
C ASN A 61 -3.48 4.86 -9.88
N THR A 62 -4.78 4.67 -9.78
CA THR A 62 -5.51 4.84 -8.54
C THR A 62 -5.36 3.58 -7.72
N ILE A 63 -4.82 3.71 -6.51
CA ILE A 63 -4.70 2.60 -5.58
C ILE A 63 -5.85 2.59 -4.60
N HIS A 64 -6.47 1.42 -4.46
CA HIS A 64 -7.53 1.19 -3.48
C HIS A 64 -6.98 0.35 -2.34
N LEU A 65 -7.30 0.76 -1.12
CA LEU A 65 -6.94 0.05 0.10
C LEU A 65 -8.21 -0.55 0.71
N SER A 66 -8.16 -1.84 1.06
CA SER A 66 -9.28 -2.59 1.66
C SER A 66 -8.83 -3.52 2.78
#